data_AF-A0A6A5H9M9-F1
#
_entry.id   AF-A0A6A5H9M9-F1
#
_cell.length_a   1.000
_cell.length_b   1.000
_cell.length_c   1.000
_cell.angle_alpha   90.00
_cell.angle_beta   90.00
_cell.angle_gamma   90.00
#
_symmetry.space_group_name_H-M   'P 1'
#
loop_
_entity.id
_entity.type
_entity.pdbx_description
1 polymer ?
#
loop_
_entity_poly.entity_id
_entity_poly.type
_entity_poly.pdbx_seq_one_letter_code
_entity_poly.pdbx_strand_id
1 'polypeptide(L)'
;MKTSLMILLVLSVIHVTSTAAATSSASMRRFIVKNEVFMGRRVPDFCMEYFESSSAKLKLDNINRELIADALESQFDWKLQEEYARLQMRIQDLAEKQYADHICDAAEFSPTILSADYQYTCTEICQNCMPGSAPICFQRSPRFAGLAQVCLCTYDLLNPVENAAFSLRHEKRVFSRKIRRT
;
A
#
# COMPACT_ATOMS: atom_id res chain seq x y z
N MET A 1 -64.65 -28.71 21.33
CA MET A 1 -63.58 -29.13 22.28
C MET A 1 -62.36 -29.45 21.43
N LYS A 2 -61.37 -28.54 21.33
CA LYS A 2 -59.99 -28.66 21.88
C LYS A 2 -59.46 -30.11 21.75
N THR A 3 -58.45 -30.39 20.92
CA THR A 3 -57.00 -30.08 21.11
C THR A 3 -56.26 -30.07 19.76
N SER A 4 -55.42 -29.07 19.45
CA SER A 4 -53.92 -29.07 19.48
C SER A 4 -53.24 -30.35 18.96
N LEU A 5 -52.09 -30.39 18.29
CA LEU A 5 -51.10 -29.48 17.68
C LEU A 5 -49.93 -30.44 17.35
N MET A 6 -49.27 -30.33 16.20
CA MET A 6 -47.79 -30.48 16.05
C MET A 6 -47.44 -30.59 14.56
N ILE A 7 -47.27 -29.44 13.92
CA ILE A 7 -46.56 -29.34 12.64
C ILE A 7 -45.07 -29.26 12.99
N LEU A 8 -44.31 -30.32 12.67
CA LEU A 8 -42.86 -30.35 12.76
C LEU A 8 -42.29 -29.45 11.66
N LEU A 9 -41.98 -28.20 12.01
CA LEU A 9 -41.15 -27.32 11.19
C LEU A 9 -39.69 -27.73 11.40
N VAL A 10 -39.17 -28.53 10.48
CA VAL A 10 -37.74 -28.77 10.34
C VAL A 10 -37.12 -27.46 9.86
N LEU A 11 -36.66 -26.65 10.80
CA LEU A 11 -35.72 -25.56 10.54
C LEU A 11 -34.40 -26.20 10.12
N SER A 12 -34.26 -26.43 8.81
CA SER A 12 -32.96 -26.62 8.20
C SER A 12 -32.14 -25.36 8.46
N VAL A 13 -31.19 -25.50 9.38
CA VAL A 13 -30.18 -24.51 9.65
C VAL A 13 -29.37 -24.34 8.37
N ILE A 14 -29.70 -23.32 7.59
CA ILE A 14 -28.80 -22.82 6.55
C ILE A 14 -27.65 -22.16 7.30
N HIS A 15 -26.64 -22.97 7.64
CA HIS A 15 -25.30 -22.49 7.86
C HIS A 15 -24.83 -21.91 6.51
N VAL A 16 -25.16 -20.64 6.27
CA VAL A 16 -24.48 -19.85 5.25
C VAL A 16 -23.04 -19.73 5.73
N THR A 17 -22.20 -20.59 5.19
CA THR A 17 -20.76 -20.53 5.32
C THR A 17 -20.31 -19.15 4.81
N SER A 18 -19.71 -18.39 5.71
CA SER A 18 -19.20 -17.04 5.51
C SER A 18 -17.94 -17.03 4.63
N THR A 19 -18.05 -17.47 3.38
CA THR A 19 -16.94 -17.46 2.39
C THR A 19 -17.11 -16.43 1.28
N ALA A 20 -18.27 -15.76 1.17
CA ALA A 20 -18.56 -14.78 0.11
C ALA A 20 -18.02 -13.35 0.36
N ALA A 21 -17.64 -13.01 1.59
CA ALA A 21 -17.16 -11.66 1.93
C ALA A 21 -15.69 -11.41 1.54
N ALA A 22 -14.86 -12.45 1.54
CA ALA A 22 -13.44 -12.34 1.20
C ALA A 22 -13.22 -12.19 -0.33
N THR A 23 -14.01 -12.89 -1.14
CA THR A 23 -13.92 -12.82 -2.61
C THR A 23 -14.48 -11.52 -3.18
N SER A 24 -15.55 -10.98 -2.59
CA SER A 24 -16.14 -9.69 -3.01
C SER A 24 -15.25 -8.50 -2.66
N SER A 25 -14.66 -8.49 -1.47
CA SER A 25 -13.73 -7.42 -1.05
C SER A 25 -12.43 -7.41 -1.85
N ALA A 26 -11.84 -8.58 -2.11
CA ALA A 26 -10.66 -8.69 -2.98
C ALA A 26 -10.97 -8.19 -4.40
N SER A 27 -12.05 -8.70 -5.01
CA SER A 27 -12.49 -8.29 -6.36
C SER A 27 -12.72 -6.77 -6.49
N MET A 28 -13.39 -6.17 -5.50
CA MET A 28 -13.61 -4.72 -5.46
C MET A 28 -12.29 -3.95 -5.32
N ARG A 29 -11.35 -4.42 -4.49
CA ARG A 29 -10.04 -3.79 -4.34
C ARG A 29 -9.23 -3.86 -5.64
N ARG A 30 -9.25 -4.99 -6.36
CA ARG A 30 -8.61 -5.09 -7.70
C ARG A 30 -9.22 -4.12 -8.68
N PHE A 31 -10.54 -3.99 -8.69
CA PHE A 31 -11.25 -3.04 -9.55
C PHE A 31 -10.84 -1.59 -9.23
N ILE A 32 -10.80 -1.23 -7.94
CA ILE A 32 -10.35 0.10 -7.48
C ILE A 32 -8.91 0.35 -7.93
N VAL A 33 -7.97 -0.54 -7.61
CA VAL A 33 -6.54 -0.37 -7.98
C VAL A 33 -6.40 -0.19 -9.50
N LYS A 34 -7.07 -1.04 -10.28
CA LYS A 34 -7.03 -0.99 -11.73
C LYS A 34 -7.46 0.38 -12.26
N ASN A 35 -8.55 0.95 -11.76
CA ASN A 35 -9.11 2.20 -12.28
C ASN A 35 -8.49 3.47 -11.67
N GLU A 36 -8.17 3.43 -10.38
CA GLU A 36 -7.72 4.61 -9.62
C GLU A 36 -6.21 4.79 -9.69
N VAL A 37 -5.44 3.70 -9.68
CA VAL A 37 -3.97 3.76 -9.66
C VAL A 37 -3.39 3.50 -11.05
N PHE A 38 -4.03 2.65 -11.86
CA PHE A 38 -3.54 2.27 -13.19
C PHE A 38 -4.42 2.76 -14.34
N MET A 39 -5.45 3.59 -14.08
CA MET A 39 -6.31 4.18 -15.12
C MET A 39 -6.89 3.16 -16.11
N GLY A 40 -7.29 1.99 -15.62
CA GLY A 40 -7.84 0.88 -16.42
C GLY A 40 -6.78 -0.02 -17.06
N ARG A 41 -5.49 0.31 -16.98
CA ARG A 41 -4.37 -0.47 -17.53
C ARG A 41 -4.12 -1.75 -16.71
N ARG A 42 -3.29 -2.64 -17.25
CA ARG A 42 -2.88 -3.87 -16.54
C ARG A 42 -2.04 -3.48 -15.32
N VAL A 43 -2.44 -4.00 -14.16
CA VAL A 43 -1.68 -3.88 -12.92
C VAL A 43 -0.58 -4.96 -12.92
N PRO A 44 0.68 -4.65 -12.60
CA PRO A 44 1.71 -5.66 -12.38
C PRO A 44 1.27 -6.65 -11.29
N ASP A 45 1.47 -7.95 -11.54
CA ASP A 45 0.94 -9.01 -10.66
C ASP A 45 1.48 -8.86 -9.23
N PHE A 46 2.76 -8.47 -9.08
CA PHE A 46 3.37 -8.26 -7.76
C PHE A 46 2.77 -7.06 -6.99
N CYS A 47 2.33 -6.02 -7.69
CA CYS A 47 1.70 -4.88 -7.05
C CYS A 47 0.38 -5.28 -6.41
N MET A 48 -0.36 -6.22 -7.01
CA MET A 48 -1.59 -6.72 -6.42
C MET A 48 -1.36 -7.41 -5.07
N GLU A 49 -0.26 -8.15 -4.91
CA GLU A 49 0.09 -8.75 -3.63
C GLU A 49 0.38 -7.69 -2.55
N TYR A 50 1.08 -6.62 -2.91
CA TYR A 50 1.30 -5.48 -2.00
C TYR A 50 0.01 -4.72 -1.68
N PHE A 51 -0.88 -4.54 -2.65
CA PHE A 51 -2.18 -3.92 -2.39
C PHE A 51 -3.07 -4.80 -1.53
N GLU A 52 -3.04 -6.11 -1.68
CA GLU A 52 -3.88 -7.05 -0.93
C GLU A 52 -3.34 -7.34 0.47
N SER A 53 -2.09 -6.96 0.74
CA SER A 53 -1.48 -7.06 2.06
C SER A 53 -2.35 -6.45 3.16
N SER A 54 -2.41 -7.16 4.28
CA SER A 54 -3.04 -6.77 5.54
C SER A 54 -2.39 -5.54 6.20
N SER A 55 -1.13 -5.24 5.88
CA SER A 55 -0.41 -4.08 6.38
C SER A 55 -0.49 -2.86 5.44
N ALA A 56 -1.13 -3.03 4.28
CA ALA A 56 -1.26 -2.00 3.26
C ALA A 56 -2.51 -1.14 3.47
N LYS A 57 -2.35 0.18 3.30
CA LYS A 57 -3.45 1.14 3.28
C LYS A 57 -3.35 2.02 2.05
N LEU A 58 -4.42 2.04 1.26
CA LEU A 58 -4.61 2.90 0.11
C LEU A 58 -5.62 3.99 0.48
N LYS A 59 -5.30 5.26 0.21
CA LYS A 59 -6.16 6.44 0.42
C LYS A 59 -6.43 7.06 -0.95
N LEU A 60 -7.64 6.84 -1.47
CA LEU A 60 -8.00 7.28 -2.82
C LEU A 60 -8.00 8.79 -2.98
N ASP A 61 -8.42 9.52 -1.93
CA ASP A 61 -8.48 10.98 -1.93
C ASP A 61 -7.12 11.66 -2.08
N ASN A 62 -6.04 10.91 -1.84
CA ASN A 62 -4.67 11.41 -1.91
C ASN A 62 -3.96 11.03 -3.22
N ILE A 63 -4.66 10.34 -4.12
CA ILE A 63 -4.13 9.96 -5.43
C ILE A 63 -4.19 11.18 -6.36
N ASN A 64 -3.04 11.57 -6.92
CA ASN A 64 -3.00 12.57 -7.97
C ASN A 64 -3.06 11.88 -9.35
N ARG A 65 -4.23 11.95 -9.98
CA ARG A 65 -4.49 11.30 -11.27
C ARG A 65 -3.71 11.89 -12.44
N GLU A 66 -3.41 13.20 -12.39
CA GLU A 66 -2.62 13.87 -13.43
C GLU A 66 -1.19 13.30 -13.43
N LEU A 67 -0.54 13.30 -12.26
CA LEU A 67 0.80 12.72 -12.11
C LEU A 67 0.87 11.23 -12.45
N ILE A 68 -0.20 10.47 -12.20
CA ILE A 68 -0.28 9.07 -12.63
C ILE A 68 -0.35 8.96 -14.15
N ALA A 69 -1.24 9.72 -14.79
CA ALA A 69 -1.42 9.69 -16.24
C ALA A 69 -0.09 9.96 -16.94
N ASP A 70 0.56 11.03 -16.51
CA ASP A 70 1.82 11.43 -17.08
C ASP A 70 2.94 10.42 -16.78
N ALA A 71 3.02 9.87 -15.57
CA ALA A 71 4.02 8.85 -15.24
C ALA A 71 3.85 7.59 -16.08
N LEU A 72 2.60 7.19 -16.36
CA LEU A 72 2.27 6.05 -17.23
C LEU A 72 2.56 6.33 -18.72
N GLU A 73 2.72 7.59 -19.12
CA GLU A 73 3.02 8.03 -20.49
C GLU A 73 4.50 8.42 -20.67
N SER A 74 5.20 8.76 -19.58
CA SER A 74 6.58 9.25 -19.55
C SER A 74 7.64 8.30 -20.11
N GLN A 75 7.31 7.03 -20.34
CA GLN A 75 8.25 6.05 -20.91
C GLN A 75 8.78 6.45 -22.30
N PHE A 76 8.16 7.44 -22.95
CA PHE A 76 8.54 7.92 -24.27
C PHE A 76 8.99 9.39 -24.30
N ASP A 77 9.02 10.09 -23.16
CA ASP A 77 9.39 11.52 -23.08
C ASP A 77 10.38 11.79 -21.93
N TRP A 78 11.63 12.08 -22.30
CA TRP A 78 12.72 12.34 -21.37
C TRP A 78 12.55 13.66 -20.58
N LYS A 79 11.89 14.68 -21.15
CA LYS A 79 11.67 15.96 -20.45
C LYS A 79 10.67 15.75 -19.33
N LEU A 80 9.60 15.05 -19.67
CA LEU A 80 8.56 14.69 -18.73
C LEU A 80 9.13 13.82 -17.59
N GLN A 81 10.02 12.88 -17.91
CA GLN A 81 10.75 12.08 -16.92
C GLN A 81 11.62 12.94 -15.98
N GLU A 82 12.31 13.96 -16.51
CA GLU A 82 13.12 14.87 -15.71
C GLU A 82 12.26 15.74 -14.76
N GLU A 83 11.12 16.23 -15.24
CA GLU A 83 10.16 16.97 -14.42
C GLU A 83 9.60 16.13 -13.27
N TYR A 84 9.28 14.85 -13.52
CA TYR A 84 8.88 13.91 -12.46
C TYR A 84 9.98 13.68 -11.44
N ALA A 85 11.22 13.45 -11.88
CA ALA A 85 12.33 13.26 -10.96
C ALA A 85 12.50 14.49 -10.05
N ARG A 86 12.41 15.71 -10.61
CA ARG A 86 12.46 16.95 -9.83
C ARG A 86 11.29 17.09 -8.86
N LEU A 87 10.09 16.67 -9.25
CA LEU A 87 8.94 16.67 -8.35
C LEU A 87 9.14 15.72 -7.17
N GLN A 88 9.56 14.48 -7.44
CA GLN A 88 9.81 13.48 -6.41
C GLN A 88 10.90 13.94 -5.43
N MET A 89 11.99 14.53 -5.93
CA MET A 89 13.05 15.10 -5.09
C MET A 89 12.52 16.23 -4.17
N ARG A 90 11.65 17.11 -4.68
CA ARG A 90 11.05 18.18 -3.85
C ARG A 90 10.19 17.63 -2.72
N ILE A 91 9.42 16.57 -3.00
CA ILE A 91 8.58 15.90 -2.01
C ILE A 91 9.45 15.24 -0.92
N GLN A 92 10.55 14.58 -1.32
CA GLN A 92 11.48 13.95 -0.39
C GLN A 92 12.22 14.98 0.48
N ASP A 93 12.75 16.05 -0.12
CA ASP A 93 13.40 17.16 0.60
C ASP A 93 12.44 17.81 1.61
N LEU A 94 11.16 17.97 1.26
CA LEU A 94 10.16 18.46 2.19
C LEU A 94 9.94 17.50 3.36
N ALA A 95 9.84 16.19 3.10
CA ALA A 95 9.69 15.19 4.15
C ALA A 95 10.90 15.16 5.09
N GLU A 96 12.11 15.26 4.56
CA GLU A 96 13.35 15.37 5.33
C GLU A 96 13.37 16.64 6.19
N LYS A 97 12.95 17.78 5.65
CA LYS A 97 12.86 19.03 6.42
C LYS A 97 11.87 18.96 7.57
N GLN A 98 10.74 18.30 7.38
CA GLN A 98 9.68 18.21 8.40
C GLN A 98 9.95 17.12 9.44
N TYR A 99 10.60 16.03 9.03
CA TYR A 99 10.71 14.80 9.83
C TYR A 99 12.09 14.16 9.80
N ALA A 100 13.17 14.95 9.77
CA ALA A 100 14.55 14.49 9.59
C ALA A 100 14.91 13.21 10.38
N ASP A 101 14.63 13.19 11.68
CA ASP A 101 14.98 12.05 12.57
C ASP A 101 14.18 10.77 12.28
N HIS A 102 13.13 10.86 11.47
CA HIS A 102 12.24 9.78 11.12
C HIS A 102 12.43 9.28 9.69
N ILE A 103 13.20 9.98 8.85
CA ILE A 103 13.43 9.53 7.47
C ILE A 103 14.50 8.43 7.46
N CYS A 104 14.23 7.37 6.72
CA CYS A 104 15.17 6.31 6.40
C CYS A 104 15.35 6.19 4.89
N ASP A 105 16.33 5.39 4.47
CA ASP A 105 16.53 5.14 3.05
C ASP A 105 15.42 4.25 2.46
N ALA A 106 14.68 4.80 1.50
CA ALA A 106 13.64 4.09 0.77
C ALA A 106 14.17 3.03 -0.20
N ALA A 107 15.42 3.14 -0.64
CA ALA A 107 16.10 2.13 -1.44
C ALA A 107 16.62 0.95 -0.59
N GLU A 108 16.72 1.10 0.74
CA GLU A 108 17.12 0.00 1.63
C GLU A 108 15.93 -0.69 2.32
N PHE A 109 14.83 0.03 2.54
CA PHE A 109 13.67 -0.53 3.22
C PHE A 109 12.80 -1.40 2.30
N SER A 110 12.79 -2.71 2.56
CA SER A 110 11.95 -3.68 1.82
C SER A 110 10.88 -4.28 2.75
N PRO A 111 9.62 -3.82 2.67
CA PRO A 111 8.54 -4.35 3.50
C PRO A 111 8.24 -5.81 3.16
N THR A 112 8.07 -6.63 4.18
CA THR A 112 7.80 -8.06 4.03
C THR A 112 6.30 -8.32 4.01
N ILE A 113 5.81 -8.90 2.93
CA ILE A 113 4.46 -9.45 2.78
C ILE A 113 4.49 -10.97 2.78
N LEU A 114 3.49 -11.63 3.37
CA LEU A 114 3.45 -13.08 3.60
C LEU A 114 3.08 -13.88 2.36
N SER A 115 2.36 -13.25 1.43
CA SER A 115 1.95 -13.88 0.18
C SER A 115 3.07 -14.00 -0.84
N ALA A 116 4.12 -13.17 -0.73
CA ALA A 116 5.21 -13.11 -1.70
C ALA A 116 6.46 -13.85 -1.22
N ASP A 117 7.16 -14.48 -2.17
CA ASP A 117 8.50 -15.06 -2.00
C ASP A 117 9.63 -14.09 -2.40
N TYR A 118 9.27 -12.90 -2.87
CA TYR A 118 10.17 -11.80 -3.21
C TYR A 118 10.00 -10.60 -2.28
N GLN A 119 10.97 -9.69 -2.31
CA GLN A 119 10.92 -8.42 -1.60
C GLN A 119 11.39 -7.31 -2.53
N TYR A 120 10.57 -6.27 -2.64
CA TYR A 120 10.91 -5.05 -3.36
C TYR A 120 11.12 -3.93 -2.34
N THR A 121 12.05 -3.04 -2.65
CA THR A 121 12.34 -1.85 -1.87
C THR A 121 11.14 -0.88 -1.94
N CYS A 122 11.07 0.06 -1.00
CA CYS A 122 10.02 1.08 -1.02
C CYS A 122 10.07 1.91 -2.31
N THR A 123 11.27 2.20 -2.80
CA THR A 123 11.49 2.86 -4.09
C THR A 123 10.85 2.07 -5.23
N GLU A 124 11.15 0.79 -5.36
CA GLU A 124 10.59 -0.06 -6.42
C GLU A 124 9.07 -0.19 -6.29
N ILE A 125 8.56 -0.35 -5.07
CA ILE A 125 7.12 -0.45 -4.83
C ILE A 125 6.42 0.84 -5.26
N CYS A 126 6.90 2.01 -4.85
CA CYS A 126 6.24 3.26 -5.22
C CYS A 126 6.35 3.54 -6.73
N GLN A 127 7.52 3.32 -7.33
CA GLN A 127 7.71 3.54 -8.76
C GLN A 127 6.81 2.66 -9.63
N ASN A 128 6.65 1.38 -9.27
CA ASN A 128 5.90 0.42 -10.09
C ASN A 128 4.43 0.33 -9.71
N CYS A 129 4.11 0.45 -8.43
CA CYS A 129 2.75 0.24 -7.91
C CYS A 129 1.99 1.54 -7.71
N MET A 130 2.66 2.67 -7.53
CA MET A 130 2.04 4.00 -7.40
C MET A 130 2.72 5.00 -8.36
N PRO A 131 2.54 4.85 -9.68
CA PRO A 131 3.28 5.62 -10.68
C PRO A 131 3.22 7.13 -10.41
N GLY A 132 4.35 7.81 -10.58
CA GLY A 132 4.47 9.25 -10.35
C GLY A 132 4.62 9.68 -8.89
N SER A 133 4.43 8.77 -7.92
CA SER A 133 4.59 9.10 -6.50
C SER A 133 6.06 9.15 -6.08
N ALA A 134 6.36 9.95 -5.06
CA ALA A 134 7.66 9.92 -4.39
C ALA A 134 7.69 8.81 -3.32
N PRO A 135 8.76 8.00 -3.27
CA PRO A 135 8.96 7.04 -2.19
C PRO A 135 9.52 7.72 -0.95
N ILE A 136 8.93 7.43 0.21
CA ILE A 136 9.42 7.86 1.52
C ILE A 136 9.45 6.64 2.45
N CYS A 137 10.62 6.36 3.03
CA CYS A 137 10.72 5.47 4.17
C CYS A 137 10.61 6.30 5.45
N PHE A 138 9.60 6.00 6.27
CA PHE A 138 9.32 6.71 7.51
C PHE A 138 9.39 5.78 8.72
N GLN A 139 10.20 6.13 9.71
CA GLN A 139 10.31 5.46 11.00
C GLN A 139 9.31 6.07 11.97
N ARG A 140 8.28 5.32 12.41
CA ARG A 140 7.35 5.83 13.44
C ARG A 140 8.02 6.16 14.77
N SER A 141 9.16 5.54 15.06
CA SER A 141 9.95 5.79 16.25
C SER A 141 11.43 5.62 15.90
N PRO A 142 12.23 6.71 15.95
CA PRO A 142 13.68 6.65 15.65
C PRO A 142 14.43 5.67 16.55
N ARG A 143 13.90 5.42 17.76
CA ARG A 143 14.46 4.48 18.74
C ARG A 143 14.40 3.00 18.31
N PHE A 144 13.58 2.65 17.31
CA PHE A 144 13.37 1.27 16.87
C PHE A 144 13.54 1.13 15.36
N ALA A 145 14.75 1.45 14.88
CA ALA A 145 15.15 1.23 13.50
C ALA A 145 14.86 -0.22 13.06
N GLY A 146 14.31 -0.40 11.85
CA GLY A 146 13.94 -1.70 11.30
C GLY A 146 12.54 -2.23 11.67
N LEU A 147 11.96 -1.82 12.81
CA LEU A 147 10.69 -2.42 13.30
C LEU A 147 9.47 -1.53 13.08
N ALA A 148 9.70 -0.22 13.05
CA ALA A 148 8.67 0.80 13.00
C ALA A 148 8.63 1.54 11.65
N GLN A 149 9.33 1.00 10.65
CA GLN A 149 9.42 1.56 9.30
C GLN A 149 8.14 1.36 8.50
N VAL A 150 7.89 2.32 7.62
CA VAL A 150 6.72 2.41 6.76
C VAL A 150 7.20 2.88 5.41
N CYS A 151 6.83 2.17 4.36
CA CYS A 151 6.94 2.68 3.02
C CYS A 151 5.72 3.55 2.75
N LEU A 152 5.94 4.77 2.28
CA LEU A 152 4.92 5.74 1.94
C LEU A 152 5.13 6.17 0.50
N CYS A 153 4.07 6.08 -0.31
CA CYS A 153 4.06 6.60 -1.67
C CYS A 153 3.13 7.80 -1.70
N THR A 154 3.66 8.98 -2.02
CA THR A 154 2.93 10.23 -1.90
C THR A 154 3.09 11.13 -3.13
N TYR A 155 2.07 11.94 -3.37
CA TYR A 155 2.04 12.97 -4.40
C TYR A 155 2.00 14.38 -3.79
N ASP A 156 1.95 14.47 -2.46
CA ASP A 156 1.63 15.69 -1.73
C ASP A 156 2.89 16.56 -1.52
N LEU A 157 2.79 17.84 -1.92
CA LEU A 157 3.85 18.84 -1.86
C LEU A 157 3.83 19.70 -0.59
N LEU A 158 3.00 19.36 0.39
CA LEU A 158 2.82 20.13 1.63
C LEU A 158 3.00 19.24 2.87
N ASN A 159 2.34 18.08 2.90
CA ASN A 159 2.33 17.13 4.02
C ASN A 159 2.59 15.70 3.50
N PRO A 160 3.79 15.42 2.97
CA PRO A 160 4.09 14.19 2.23
C PRO A 160 3.92 12.91 3.05
N VAL A 161 4.21 12.95 4.35
CA VAL A 161 4.08 11.81 5.26
C VAL A 161 2.62 11.54 5.63
N GLU A 162 1.86 12.58 5.98
CA GLU A 162 0.47 12.46 6.45
C GLU A 162 -0.48 12.12 5.30
N ASN A 163 -0.23 12.72 4.14
CA ASN A 163 -1.06 12.60 2.95
C ASN A 163 -0.55 11.56 1.95
N ALA A 164 0.29 10.61 2.38
CA ALA A 164 0.65 9.49 1.53
C ALA A 164 -0.59 8.75 0.98
N ALA A 165 -0.62 8.54 -0.32
CA ALA A 165 -1.69 7.85 -1.04
C ALA A 165 -1.65 6.34 -0.79
N PHE A 166 -0.46 5.79 -0.63
CA PHE A 166 -0.26 4.40 -0.26
C PHE A 166 0.72 4.31 0.91
N SER A 167 0.46 3.36 1.81
CA SER A 167 1.39 3.05 2.89
C SER A 167 1.44 1.55 3.13
N LEU A 168 2.63 1.05 3.44
CA LEU A 168 2.90 -0.37 3.63
C LEU A 168 3.93 -0.58 4.75
N ARG A 169 3.72 -1.62 5.54
CA ARG A 169 4.62 -2.05 6.64
C ARG A 169 4.95 -3.52 6.46
N HIS A 170 5.87 -4.05 7.26
CA HIS A 170 5.96 -5.49 7.41
C HIS A 170 4.62 -6.07 7.93
N GLU A 171 4.13 -7.16 7.33
CA GLU A 171 2.97 -7.91 7.83
C GLU A 171 3.26 -8.70 9.11
N LYS A 172 4.53 -8.94 9.41
CA LYS A 172 4.98 -9.56 10.66
C LYS A 172 5.48 -8.49 11.63
N ARG A 173 5.23 -8.72 12.93
CA ARG A 173 6.08 -8.14 13.98
C ARG A 173 7.49 -8.69 13.74
N VAL A 174 8.39 -7.89 13.19
CA VAL A 174 9.80 -8.27 13.09
C VAL A 174 10.39 -8.24 14.52
N PHE A 175 10.04 -9.17 15.40
CA PHE A 175 10.96 -9.49 16.51
C PHE A 175 12.07 -10.34 15.92
N SER A 176 12.96 -9.70 15.15
CA SER A 176 14.24 -10.29 14.82
C SER A 176 15.05 -10.38 16.11
N ARG A 177 14.97 -11.54 16.77
CA ARG A 177 15.97 -11.96 17.77
C ARG A 177 17.32 -12.05 17.05
N LYS A 178 18.04 -10.93 17.00
CA LYS A 178 19.52 -10.86 16.92
C LYS A 178 19.99 -9.40 17.03
N ILE A 179 19.62 -8.72 18.11
CA ILE A 179 20.56 -7.74 18.69
C ILE A 179 21.65 -8.60 19.32
N ARG A 180 22.72 -8.85 18.57
CA ARG A 180 23.95 -9.38 19.15
C ARG A 180 24.48 -8.26 20.04
N ARG A 181 24.17 -8.31 21.34
CA ARG A 181 24.92 -7.54 22.34
C ARG A 181 26.38 -8.01 22.20
N THR A 182 27.23 -7.09 21.77
CA THR A 182 28.69 -7.14 21.92
C THR A 182 29.06 -7.52 23.34
#